data_AF-A0A2N2WKK2-F1
#
_entry.id   AF-A0A2N2WKK2-F1
#
_cell.length_a   1.000
_cell.length_b   1.000
_cell.length_c   1.000
_cell.angle_alpha   90.00
_cell.angle_beta   90.00
_cell.angle_gamma   90.00
#
_symmetry.space_group_name_H-M   'P 1'
#
loop_
_entity.id
_entity.type
_entity.pdbx_description
1 polymer ?
#
loop_
_entity_poly.entity_id
_entity_poly.type
_entity_poly.pdbx_seq_one_letter_code
_entity_poly.pdbx_strand_id
1 'polypeptide(L)'
;MISSMKFFVSLVSSGRLIFSAAIFLFLYKITLNILTSCIFMSTISIEGMEFRAPVGCFEEEKIVHPRFVVDVFIEFDAALPMKSDQLEQTINYQKVYLLIKEIMTQKFNLVERVADAIMISVLNEFGQADKVSCKIKKMHPALGGQMECVAFSAEMTR
;
A
#
# COMPACT_ATOMS: atom_id res chain seq x y z
N MET A 1 -6.42 -1.36 -26.89
CA MET A 1 -5.37 -2.40 -26.91
C MET A 1 -5.90 -3.80 -27.24
N ILE A 2 -6.93 -4.31 -26.55
CA ILE A 2 -7.47 -5.67 -26.79
C ILE A 2 -8.03 -5.84 -28.23
N SER A 3 -8.64 -4.80 -28.79
CA SER A 3 -9.14 -4.79 -30.18
C SER A 3 -7.99 -4.90 -31.21
N SER A 4 -6.89 -4.20 -30.97
CA SER A 4 -5.68 -4.23 -31.81
C SER A 4 -5.02 -5.62 -31.80
N MET A 5 -5.10 -6.32 -30.67
CA MET A 5 -4.54 -7.66 -30.49
C MET A 5 -5.35 -8.73 -31.25
N LYS A 6 -6.69 -8.62 -31.27
CA LYS A 6 -7.57 -9.50 -32.07
C LYS A 6 -7.37 -9.31 -33.57
N PHE A 7 -7.13 -8.07 -34.02
CA PHE A 7 -6.83 -7.78 -35.41
C PHE A 7 -5.52 -8.42 -35.87
N PHE A 8 -4.49 -8.41 -35.01
CA PHE A 8 -3.21 -9.03 -35.28
C PHE A 8 -3.32 -10.56 -35.41
N VAL A 9 -4.06 -11.21 -34.50
CA VAL A 9 -4.34 -12.66 -34.57
C VAL A 9 -5.09 -13.04 -35.85
N SER A 10 -6.05 -12.20 -36.28
CA SER A 10 -6.79 -12.40 -37.54
C SER A 10 -5.93 -12.24 -38.80
N LEU A 11 -4.91 -11.37 -38.78
CA LEU A 11 -3.99 -11.24 -39.91
C LEU A 11 -3.04 -12.44 -40.02
N VAL A 12 -2.59 -12.98 -38.89
CA VAL A 12 -1.71 -14.17 -38.84
C VAL A 12 -2.43 -15.42 -39.36
N SER A 13 -3.71 -15.62 -39.03
CA SER A 13 -4.50 -16.76 -39.54
C SER A 13 -4.82 -16.68 -41.03
N SER A 14 -4.69 -15.50 -41.65
CA SER A 14 -5.00 -15.27 -43.07
C SER A 14 -3.81 -15.50 -44.03
N GLY A 15 -2.63 -15.85 -43.51
CA GLY A 15 -1.45 -16.14 -44.32
C GLY A 15 -0.82 -14.93 -45.04
N ARG A 16 -1.23 -13.70 -44.69
CA ARG A 16 -0.82 -12.47 -45.38
C ARG A 16 0.45 -11.79 -44.85
N LEU A 17 1.12 -12.34 -43.82
CA LEU A 17 2.39 -11.80 -43.33
C LEU A 17 3.50 -12.85 -43.37
N ILE A 18 4.52 -12.58 -44.17
CA ILE A 18 5.83 -13.23 -44.07
C ILE A 18 6.55 -12.55 -42.90
N PHE A 19 6.43 -13.11 -41.69
CA PHE A 19 7.26 -12.67 -40.57
C PHE A 19 8.67 -13.22 -40.76
N SER A 20 9.63 -12.34 -41.03
CA SER A 20 11.05 -12.67 -40.80
C SER A 20 11.18 -13.19 -39.36
N ALA A 21 11.94 -14.28 -39.17
CA ALA A 21 12.19 -14.86 -37.85
C ALA A 21 12.62 -13.80 -36.82
N ALA A 22 13.28 -12.72 -37.27
CA ALA A 22 13.66 -11.58 -36.44
C ALA A 22 12.46 -10.82 -35.83
N ILE A 23 11.38 -10.62 -36.59
CA ILE A 23 10.19 -9.91 -36.10
C ILE A 23 9.38 -10.81 -35.17
N PHE A 24 9.29 -12.11 -35.47
CA PHE A 24 8.69 -13.08 -34.56
C PHE A 24 9.46 -13.17 -33.23
N LEU A 25 10.79 -13.24 -33.29
CA LEU A 25 11.64 -13.20 -32.09
C LEU A 25 11.52 -11.87 -31.34
N PHE A 26 11.39 -10.74 -32.03
CA PHE A 26 11.20 -9.43 -31.41
C PHE A 26 9.84 -9.33 -30.68
N LEU A 27 8.76 -9.74 -31.34
CA LEU A 27 7.43 -9.79 -30.74
C LEU A 27 7.34 -10.82 -29.62
N TYR A 28 7.97 -11.99 -29.78
CA TYR A 28 8.07 -12.99 -28.72
C TYR A 28 8.88 -12.47 -27.54
N LYS A 29 9.98 -11.75 -27.78
CA LYS A 29 10.78 -11.12 -26.73
C LYS A 29 10.01 -9.99 -26.03
N ILE A 30 9.19 -9.22 -26.74
CA ILE A 30 8.25 -8.25 -26.15
C ILE A 30 7.21 -8.96 -25.29
N THR A 31 6.58 -10.02 -25.83
CA THR A 31 5.56 -10.79 -25.11
C THR A 31 6.16 -11.49 -23.89
N LEU A 32 7.38 -12.01 -24.01
CA LEU A 32 8.16 -12.53 -22.91
C LEU A 32 8.46 -11.44 -21.91
N ASN A 33 8.95 -10.26 -22.31
CA ASN A 33 9.21 -9.15 -21.38
C ASN A 33 7.95 -8.69 -20.63
N ILE A 34 6.80 -8.76 -21.29
CA ILE A 34 5.48 -8.49 -20.69
C ILE A 34 5.07 -9.62 -19.73
N LEU A 35 5.47 -10.88 -19.99
CA LEU A 35 5.23 -12.04 -19.11
C LEU A 35 6.27 -12.19 -17.97
N THR A 36 7.52 -11.79 -18.20
CA THR A 36 8.67 -11.82 -17.29
C THR A 36 8.87 -10.49 -16.59
N SER A 37 7.86 -9.61 -16.58
CA SER A 37 7.61 -8.82 -15.39
C SER A 37 7.24 -9.81 -14.29
N CYS A 38 8.26 -10.49 -13.76
CA CYS A 38 8.17 -11.22 -12.51
C CYS A 38 7.50 -10.25 -11.54
N ILE A 39 6.41 -10.70 -10.91
CA ILE A 39 5.63 -9.90 -9.97
C ILE A 39 6.56 -9.58 -8.80
N PHE A 40 7.29 -8.48 -8.94
CA PHE A 40 8.19 -7.97 -7.92
C PHE A 40 7.30 -7.20 -6.95
N MET A 41 7.02 -7.82 -5.81
CA MET A 41 6.29 -7.20 -4.71
C MET A 41 7.31 -6.63 -3.73
N SER A 42 7.30 -5.32 -3.54
CA SER A 42 8.10 -4.64 -2.52
C SER A 42 7.20 -3.95 -1.53
N THR A 43 7.63 -3.99 -0.26
CA THR A 43 6.88 -3.40 0.86
C THR A 43 7.82 -2.66 1.79
N ILE A 44 7.45 -1.45 2.18
CA ILE A 44 8.00 -0.79 3.37
C ILE A 44 7.04 -1.07 4.53
N SER A 45 7.56 -1.65 5.62
CA SER A 45 6.81 -1.82 6.87
C SER A 45 7.29 -0.84 7.94
N ILE A 46 6.34 -0.17 8.58
CA ILE A 46 6.58 0.67 9.75
C ILE A 46 5.72 0.08 10.86
N GLU A 47 6.34 -0.59 11.81
CA GLU A 47 5.66 -1.44 12.78
C GLU A 47 5.93 -0.94 14.21
N GLY A 48 4.98 -1.18 15.10
CA GLY A 48 5.13 -0.88 16.52
C GLY A 48 5.08 0.62 16.85
N MET A 49 4.47 1.46 16.01
CA MET A 49 4.39 2.89 16.31
C MET A 49 3.41 3.13 17.47
N GLU A 50 3.94 3.57 18.61
CA GLU A 50 3.12 3.82 19.79
C GLU A 50 2.63 5.26 19.89
N PHE A 51 1.34 5.42 20.17
CA PHE A 51 0.71 6.73 20.37
C PHE A 51 -0.23 6.71 21.57
N ARG A 52 -0.34 7.87 22.24
CA ARG A 52 -1.47 8.18 23.12
C ARG A 52 -2.36 9.14 22.37
N ALA A 53 -3.59 8.73 22.08
CA ALA A 53 -4.47 9.44 21.16
C ALA A 53 -5.89 9.60 21.71
N PRO A 54 -6.59 10.71 21.41
CA PRO A 54 -7.99 10.92 21.77
C PRO A 54 -8.94 10.17 20.83
N VAL A 55 -8.80 8.86 20.78
CA VAL A 55 -9.59 7.95 19.96
C VAL A 55 -10.47 7.09 20.85
N GLY A 56 -11.78 7.22 20.71
CA GLY A 56 -12.72 6.48 21.55
C GLY A 56 -14.14 7.01 21.46
N CYS A 57 -15.11 6.15 21.73
CA CYS A 57 -16.53 6.50 21.73
C CYS A 57 -16.89 7.30 22.99
N PHE A 58 -16.22 7.00 24.11
CA PHE A 58 -16.47 7.62 25.41
C PHE A 58 -15.65 8.90 25.58
N GLU A 59 -16.24 9.91 26.22
CA GLU A 59 -15.56 11.21 26.43
C GLU A 59 -14.35 11.06 27.36
N GLU A 60 -14.40 10.10 28.29
CA GLU A 60 -13.29 9.76 29.17
C GLU A 60 -12.04 9.33 28.39
N GLU A 61 -12.22 8.62 27.28
CA GLU A 61 -11.11 8.18 26.41
C GLU A 61 -10.45 9.36 25.70
N LYS A 62 -11.24 10.40 25.38
CA LYS A 62 -10.75 11.65 24.78
C LYS A 62 -9.96 12.52 25.77
N ILE A 63 -10.00 12.19 27.06
CA ILE A 63 -9.25 12.88 28.13
C ILE A 63 -8.02 12.04 28.54
N VAL A 64 -8.20 10.74 28.75
CA VAL A 64 -7.15 9.83 29.23
C VAL A 64 -6.09 9.55 28.15
N HIS A 65 -6.49 9.59 26.88
CA HIS A 65 -5.67 9.25 25.72
C HIS A 65 -5.08 7.83 25.81
N PRO A 66 -5.90 6.78 25.57
CA PRO A 66 -5.46 5.39 25.58
C PRO A 66 -4.23 5.15 24.69
N ARG A 67 -3.49 4.07 25.00
CA ARG A 67 -2.34 3.66 24.20
C ARG A 67 -2.81 2.87 22.97
N PHE A 68 -2.28 3.28 21.82
CA PHE A 68 -2.46 2.60 20.54
C PHE A 68 -1.12 2.21 19.96
N VAL A 69 -1.09 1.07 19.27
CA VAL A 69 0.04 0.62 18.45
C VAL A 69 -0.43 0.57 17.00
N VAL A 70 0.28 1.25 16.11
CA VAL A 70 -0.05 1.33 14.69
C VAL A 70 1.05 0.68 13.88
N ASP A 71 0.65 -0.23 13.00
CA ASP A 71 1.51 -0.84 11.99
C ASP A 71 0.98 -0.39 10.61
N VAL A 72 1.88 0.05 9.72
CA VAL A 72 1.56 0.42 8.34
C VAL A 72 2.49 -0.28 7.37
N PHE A 73 1.92 -0.86 6.32
CA PHE A 73 2.62 -1.56 5.25
C PHE A 73 2.27 -0.86 3.94
N ILE A 74 3.28 -0.51 3.16
CA ILE A 74 3.11 0.21 1.89
C ILE A 74 3.75 -0.60 0.78
N GLU A 75 2.93 -1.09 -0.14
CA GLU A 75 3.36 -1.77 -1.35
C GLU A 75 3.55 -0.76 -2.48
N PHE A 76 4.68 -0.85 -3.19
CA PHE A 76 5.07 0.03 -4.29
C PHE A 76 6.11 -0.67 -5.18
N ASP A 77 6.39 -0.16 -6.38
CA ASP A 77 7.50 -0.63 -7.23
C ASP A 77 8.85 -0.05 -6.74
N ALA A 78 9.67 -0.90 -6.10
CA ALA A 78 11.01 -0.54 -5.64
C ALA A 78 12.14 -0.83 -6.66
N ALA A 79 11.83 -1.20 -7.91
CA ALA A 79 12.85 -1.58 -8.89
C ALA A 79 13.86 -0.46 -9.21
N LEU A 80 13.40 0.80 -9.18
CA LEU A 80 14.26 1.99 -9.36
C LEU A 80 15.11 2.29 -8.12
N PRO A 81 14.54 2.54 -6.92
CA PRO A 81 15.33 2.89 -5.74
C PRO A 81 16.34 1.81 -5.34
N MET A 82 16.04 0.53 -5.57
CA MET A 82 16.99 -0.57 -5.30
C MET A 82 18.24 -0.53 -6.17
N LYS A 83 18.18 0.10 -7.35
CA LYS A 83 19.32 0.20 -8.28
C LYS A 83 20.04 1.53 -8.17
N SER A 84 19.30 2.59 -7.85
CA SER A 84 19.81 3.96 -7.84
C SER A 84 20.40 4.38 -6.50
N ASP A 85 19.96 3.77 -5.40
CA ASP A 85 20.30 4.18 -4.03
C ASP A 85 19.95 5.65 -3.73
N GLN A 86 18.89 6.17 -4.37
CA GLN A 86 18.43 7.56 -4.21
C GLN A 86 17.15 7.62 -3.38
N LEU A 87 17.18 8.40 -2.29
CA LEU A 87 16.05 8.54 -1.37
C LEU A 87 14.83 9.19 -2.03
N GLU A 88 15.05 10.02 -3.06
CA GLU A 88 14.00 10.71 -3.81
C GLU A 88 13.17 9.75 -4.68
N GLN A 89 13.70 8.57 -4.94
CA GLN A 89 13.06 7.55 -5.79
C GLN A 89 12.28 6.51 -4.97
N THR A 90 12.21 6.64 -3.65
CA THR A 90 11.47 5.73 -2.75
C THR A 90 10.49 6.48 -1.87
N ILE A 91 9.65 5.74 -1.17
CA ILE A 91 8.75 6.28 -0.15
C ILE A 91 9.56 6.59 1.10
N ASN A 92 9.62 7.86 1.47
CA ASN A 92 10.29 8.31 2.68
C ASN A 92 9.44 7.96 3.93
N TYR A 93 9.80 6.87 4.60
CA TYR A 93 9.09 6.38 5.81
C TYR A 93 9.12 7.37 6.99
N GLN A 94 10.09 8.28 7.07
CA GLN A 94 10.09 9.34 8.08
C GLN A 94 8.92 10.31 7.87
N LYS A 95 8.62 10.67 6.61
CA LYS A 95 7.43 11.48 6.27
C LYS A 95 6.15 10.72 6.57
N VAL A 96 6.08 9.42 6.25
CA VAL A 96 4.93 8.56 6.60
C VAL A 96 4.69 8.55 8.10
N TYR A 97 5.74 8.35 8.92
CA TYR A 97 5.62 8.39 10.37
C TYR A 97 5.09 9.72 10.89
N LEU A 98 5.60 10.85 10.38
CA LEU A 98 5.16 12.19 10.78
C LEU A 98 3.69 12.44 10.42
N LEU A 99 3.27 12.02 9.22
CA LEU A 99 1.88 12.08 8.77
C LEU A 99 0.96 11.28 9.70
N ILE A 100 1.32 10.03 10.02
CA ILE A 100 0.55 9.18 10.93
C ILE A 100 0.50 9.80 12.32
N LYS A 101 1.64 10.31 12.82
CA LYS A 101 1.71 10.99 14.12
C LYS A 101 0.73 12.16 14.19
N GLU A 102 0.67 12.98 13.15
CA GLU A 102 -0.27 14.10 13.06
C GLU A 102 -1.72 13.62 13.11
N ILE A 103 -2.09 12.61 12.32
CA ILE A 103 -3.43 12.01 12.33
C ILE A 103 -3.78 11.50 13.73
N MET A 104 -2.85 10.83 14.41
CA MET A 104 -3.04 10.30 15.76
C MET A 104 -3.23 11.37 16.84
N THR A 105 -2.94 12.65 16.56
CA THR A 105 -3.27 13.75 17.48
C THR A 105 -4.72 14.22 17.39
N GLN A 106 -5.43 13.86 16.33
CA GLN A 106 -6.80 14.31 16.09
C GLN A 106 -7.82 13.45 16.86
N LYS A 107 -8.99 14.03 17.13
CA LYS A 107 -10.08 13.33 17.82
C LYS A 107 -10.85 12.44 16.86
N PHE A 108 -10.98 11.16 17.20
CA PHE A 108 -11.81 10.21 16.47
C PHE A 108 -12.69 9.41 17.43
N ASN A 109 -13.84 8.95 16.94
CA ASN A 109 -14.71 8.07 17.73
C ASN A 109 -14.36 6.58 17.52
N LEU A 110 -13.78 6.23 16.36
CA LEU A 110 -13.60 4.86 15.88
C LEU A 110 -12.18 4.65 15.37
N VAL A 111 -11.59 3.49 15.65
CA VAL A 111 -10.25 3.11 15.12
C VAL A 111 -10.29 2.83 13.62
N GLU A 112 -11.44 2.39 13.11
CA GLU A 112 -11.72 2.16 11.70
C GLU A 112 -11.55 3.46 10.90
N ARG A 113 -12.08 4.58 11.44
CA ARG A 113 -11.94 5.89 10.79
C ARG A 113 -10.49 6.39 10.83
N VAL A 114 -9.74 6.08 11.89
CA VAL A 114 -8.30 6.39 11.96
C VAL A 114 -7.52 5.62 10.90
N ALA A 115 -7.77 4.31 10.78
CA ALA A 115 -7.12 3.47 9.78
C ALA A 115 -7.42 3.95 8.35
N ASP A 116 -8.68 4.28 8.06
CA ASP A 116 -9.10 4.86 6.78
C ASP A 116 -8.40 6.21 6.51
N ALA A 117 -8.34 7.11 7.51
CA ALA A 117 -7.64 8.39 7.39
C ALA A 117 -6.13 8.20 7.10
N ILE A 118 -5.48 7.23 7.76
CA ILE A 118 -4.08 6.89 7.51
C ILE A 118 -3.89 6.37 6.08
N MET A 119 -4.66 5.36 5.67
CA MET A 119 -4.52 4.75 4.34
C MET A 119 -4.76 5.77 3.22
N ILE A 120 -5.83 6.56 3.31
CA ILE A 120 -6.13 7.61 2.33
C ILE A 120 -5.03 8.67 2.30
N SER A 121 -4.54 9.12 3.45
CA SER A 121 -3.52 10.18 3.49
C SER A 121 -2.19 9.69 2.93
N VAL A 122 -1.80 8.44 3.22
CA VAL A 122 -0.60 7.82 2.63
C VAL A 122 -0.76 7.66 1.12
N LEU A 123 -1.89 7.12 0.65
CA LEU A 123 -2.14 6.99 -0.78
C LEU A 123 -2.18 8.36 -1.48
N ASN A 124 -2.67 9.42 -0.86
CA ASN A 124 -2.71 10.75 -1.49
C ASN A 124 -1.34 11.43 -1.53
N GLU A 125 -0.56 11.35 -0.46
CA GLU A 125 0.74 12.02 -0.34
C GLU A 125 1.85 11.29 -1.12
N PHE A 126 1.79 9.96 -1.18
CA PHE A 126 2.82 9.13 -1.80
C PHE A 126 2.32 8.55 -3.12
N GLY A 127 2.56 9.28 -4.21
CA GLY A 127 2.20 8.90 -5.58
C GLY A 127 2.71 7.52 -6.03
N GLN A 128 3.77 7.02 -5.42
CA GLN A 128 4.38 5.71 -5.70
C GLN A 128 3.66 4.54 -5.02
N ALA A 129 2.83 4.79 -4.00
CA ALA A 129 2.14 3.73 -3.26
C ALA A 129 1.00 3.13 -4.10
N ASP A 130 1.05 1.82 -4.30
CA ASP A 130 0.04 1.05 -5.02
C ASP A 130 -1.02 0.49 -4.06
N LYS A 131 -0.58 0.05 -2.87
CA LYS A 131 -1.45 -0.47 -1.82
C LYS A 131 -0.91 -0.12 -0.44
N VAL A 132 -1.82 0.19 0.48
CA VAL A 132 -1.51 0.48 1.88
C VAL A 132 -2.34 -0.41 2.78
N SER A 133 -1.71 -1.06 3.74
CA SER A 133 -2.37 -1.81 4.80
C SER A 133 -2.09 -1.13 6.14
N CYS A 134 -3.12 -0.99 6.97
CA CYS A 134 -3.02 -0.38 8.29
C CYS A 134 -3.60 -1.33 9.34
N LYS A 135 -2.87 -1.51 10.43
CA LYS A 135 -3.31 -2.24 11.62
C LYS A 135 -3.18 -1.35 12.84
N ILE A 136 -4.27 -1.22 13.60
CA ILE A 136 -4.31 -0.41 14.81
C ILE A 136 -4.72 -1.30 15.97
N LYS A 137 -3.88 -1.37 17.01
CA LYS A 137 -4.14 -2.09 18.25
C LYS A 137 -4.46 -1.09 19.34
N LYS A 138 -5.61 -1.24 20.00
CA LYS A 138 -5.95 -0.56 21.24
C LYS A 138 -5.46 -1.42 22.39
N MET A 139 -4.50 -0.91 23.16
CA MET A 139 -3.85 -1.67 24.23
C MET A 139 -4.69 -1.65 25.50
N HIS A 140 -4.81 -2.81 26.16
CA HIS A 140 -5.55 -3.02 27.42
C HIS A 140 -6.93 -2.35 27.47
N PRO A 141 -7.82 -2.61 26.48
CA PRO A 141 -9.13 -1.98 26.46
C PRO A 141 -9.99 -2.44 27.65
N ALA A 142 -10.77 -1.52 28.22
CA ALA A 142 -11.65 -1.77 29.35
C ALA A 142 -12.93 -2.52 28.93
N LEU A 143 -12.81 -3.80 28.59
CA LEU A 143 -13.93 -4.67 28.18
C LEU A 143 -14.45 -5.57 29.32
N GLY A 144 -14.02 -5.33 30.56
CA GLY A 144 -14.44 -6.12 31.74
C GLY A 144 -13.65 -7.42 31.97
N GLY A 145 -12.58 -7.67 31.22
CA GLY A 145 -11.67 -8.80 31.40
C GLY A 145 -10.23 -8.47 31.04
N GLN A 146 -9.27 -9.28 31.49
CA GLN A 146 -7.85 -9.08 31.18
C GLN A 146 -7.55 -9.49 29.72
N MET A 147 -6.94 -8.57 28.96
CA MET A 147 -6.43 -8.84 27.62
C MET A 147 -5.29 -7.88 27.28
N GLU A 148 -4.50 -8.27 26.29
CA GLU A 148 -3.38 -7.45 25.81
C GLU A 148 -3.86 -6.32 24.91
N CYS A 149 -4.65 -6.62 23.87
CA CYS A 149 -5.16 -5.62 22.96
C CYS A 149 -6.39 -6.09 22.17
N VAL A 150 -7.08 -5.14 21.54
CA VAL A 150 -8.01 -5.38 20.43
C VAL A 150 -7.45 -4.69 19.20
N ALA A 151 -7.45 -5.39 18.05
CA ALA A 151 -6.85 -4.89 16.82
C ALA A 151 -7.88 -4.78 15.69
N PHE A 152 -7.82 -3.67 14.96
CA PHE A 152 -8.46 -3.51 13.66
C PHE A 152 -7.40 -3.56 12.56
N SER A 153 -7.73 -4.11 11.39
CA SER A 153 -6.82 -4.16 10.24
C SER A 153 -7.61 -4.01 8.95
N ALA A 154 -7.09 -3.22 8.02
CA ALA A 154 -7.66 -3.01 6.70
C ALA A 154 -6.54 -2.78 5.67
N GLU A 155 -6.89 -2.96 4.40
CA GLU A 155 -6.03 -2.68 3.26
C GLU A 155 -6.80 -1.91 2.19
N MET A 156 -6.08 -1.04 1.49
CA MET A 156 -6.62 -0.20 0.42
C MET A 156 -5.63 -0.18 -0.75
N THR A 157 -6.12 -0.54 -1.92
CA THR A 157 -5.38 -0.45 -3.18
C THR A 157 -5.85 0.79 -3.95
N ARG A 158 -4.92 1.43 -4.66
CA ARG A 158 -5.24 2.54 -5.56
C ARG A 158 -6.03 2.12 -6.79
#